data_AF-A0A1W9UY33-F1
#
_entry.id   AF-A0A1W9UY33-F1
#
_cell.length_a   1.000
_cell.length_b   1.000
_cell.length_c   1.000
_cell.angle_alpha   90.00
_cell.angle_beta   90.00
_cell.angle_gamma   90.00
#
_symmetry.space_group_name_H-M   'P 1'
#
loop_
_entity.id
_entity.type
_entity.pdbx_description
1 polymer ?
#
loop_
_entity_poly.entity_id
_entity_poly.type
_entity_poly.pdbx_seq_one_letter_code
_entity_poly.pdbx_strand_id
1 'polypeptide(L)'
;MLNKIASNIPDSEIRYGFEKLTRLVDISLILNSTLELDNLLQNILDTAAELLECNDVSILLYDENREELRFVASTGSDKEELEKIPVPLDNSLAGTIFTENRHLVINSVEDDPRHYAQVGKELEYKVDSLLGVPMRVTT
;
A
#
# COMPACT_ATOMS: atom_id res chain seq x y z
N MET A 1 -40.42 -5.50 7.28
CA MET A 1 -39.78 -4.18 7.11
C MET A 1 -38.42 -4.22 6.40
N LEU A 2 -37.84 -5.39 6.11
CA LEU A 2 -36.57 -5.51 5.36
C LEU A 2 -36.70 -5.30 3.83
N ASN A 3 -37.90 -5.43 3.26
CA ASN A 3 -38.13 -5.44 1.81
C ASN A 3 -38.18 -4.05 1.13
N LYS A 4 -38.02 -2.96 1.90
CA LYS A 4 -38.02 -1.57 1.39
C LYS A 4 -36.62 -0.96 1.26
N ILE A 5 -35.60 -1.61 1.84
CA ILE A 5 -34.22 -1.08 1.81
C ILE A 5 -33.54 -1.49 0.49
N ALA A 6 -33.78 -2.71 0.01
CA ALA A 6 -33.19 -3.20 -1.24
C ALA A 6 -33.76 -2.51 -2.51
N SER A 7 -34.98 -1.96 -2.44
CA SER A 7 -35.67 -1.35 -3.59
C SER A 7 -35.28 0.11 -3.87
N ASN A 8 -34.44 0.71 -3.01
CA ASN A 8 -34.01 2.12 -3.11
C ASN A 8 -32.50 2.29 -3.34
N ILE A 9 -31.76 1.19 -3.53
CA ILE A 9 -30.34 1.27 -3.86
C ILE A 9 -30.26 1.63 -5.35
N PRO A 10 -29.67 2.78 -5.73
CA PRO A 10 -29.53 3.15 -7.14
C PRO A 10 -28.75 2.07 -7.89
N ASP A 11 -29.14 1.79 -9.15
CA ASP A 11 -28.43 0.82 -10.01
C ASP A 11 -26.92 1.11 -10.09
N SER A 12 -26.50 2.37 -9.96
CA SER A 12 -25.10 2.79 -9.90
C SER A 12 -24.36 2.31 -8.65
N GLU A 13 -25.00 2.26 -7.48
CA GLU A 13 -24.38 1.73 -6.26
C GLU A 13 -24.24 0.21 -6.32
N ILE A 14 -25.24 -0.50 -6.87
CA ILE A 14 -25.16 -1.94 -7.11
C ILE A 14 -24.06 -2.24 -8.13
N ARG A 15 -23.98 -1.47 -9.22
CA ARG A 15 -22.92 -1.58 -10.23
C ARG A 15 -21.54 -1.35 -9.64
N TYR A 16 -21.38 -0.30 -8.85
CA TYR A 16 -20.13 0.04 -8.18
C TYR A 16 -19.69 -1.04 -7.19
N GLY A 17 -20.63 -1.56 -6.39
CA GLY A 17 -20.37 -2.68 -5.48
C GLY A 17 -19.97 -3.96 -6.23
N PHE A 18 -20.63 -4.25 -7.34
CA PHE A 18 -20.33 -5.41 -8.19
C PHE A 18 -18.97 -5.30 -8.88
N GLU A 19 -18.62 -4.12 -9.42
CA GLU A 19 -17.32 -3.84 -10.02
C GLU A 19 -16.20 -3.97 -8.98
N LYS A 20 -16.40 -3.43 -7.78
CA LYS A 20 -15.45 -3.56 -6.67
C LYS A 20 -15.27 -5.02 -6.24
N LEU A 21 -16.37 -5.78 -6.13
CA LEU A 21 -16.31 -7.21 -5.78
C LEU A 21 -15.63 -8.03 -6.88
N THR A 22 -15.89 -7.72 -8.14
CA THR A 22 -15.24 -8.36 -9.29
C THR A 22 -13.74 -8.13 -9.25
N ARG A 23 -13.30 -6.87 -9.06
CA ARG A 23 -11.87 -6.55 -8.88
C ARG A 23 -11.25 -7.33 -7.72
N LEU A 24 -11.95 -7.47 -6.58
CA LEU A 24 -11.45 -8.27 -5.45
C LEU A 24 -11.30 -9.76 -5.79
N VAL A 25 -12.24 -10.33 -6.56
CA VAL A 25 -12.17 -11.72 -7.01
C VAL A 25 -11.03 -11.91 -8.02
N ASP A 26 -10.86 -10.98 -8.97
CA ASP A 26 -9.79 -11.03 -9.96
C ASP A 26 -8.42 -10.96 -9.29
N ILE A 27 -8.24 -10.05 -8.33
CA ILE A 27 -7.04 -9.98 -7.49
C ILE A 27 -6.84 -11.31 -6.75
N SER A 28 -7.89 -11.90 -6.18
CA SER A 28 -7.81 -13.19 -5.45
C SER A 28 -7.38 -14.37 -6.35
N LEU A 29 -7.75 -14.36 -7.63
CA LEU A 29 -7.35 -15.36 -8.61
C LEU A 29 -5.90 -15.16 -9.07
N ILE A 30 -5.45 -13.91 -9.21
CA ILE A 30 -4.05 -13.56 -9.49
C ILE A 30 -3.16 -13.97 -8.30
N LEU A 31 -3.60 -13.70 -7.06
CA LEU A 31 -2.94 -14.14 -5.82
C LEU A 31 -2.75 -15.65 -5.75
N ASN A 32 -3.71 -16.44 -6.23
CA ASN A 32 -3.62 -17.90 -6.22
C ASN A 32 -2.88 -18.51 -7.42
N SER A 33 -2.67 -17.78 -8.51
CA SER A 33 -2.07 -18.33 -9.75
C SER A 33 -0.59 -18.04 -9.90
N THR A 34 -0.05 -17.13 -9.10
CA THR A 34 1.35 -16.70 -9.20
C THR A 34 2.17 -17.37 -8.10
N LEU A 35 2.97 -18.39 -8.45
CA LEU A 35 3.93 -19.04 -7.53
C LEU A 35 5.15 -18.14 -7.23
N GLU A 36 5.25 -16.99 -7.90
CA GLU A 36 6.32 -16.02 -7.75
C GLU A 36 5.80 -14.80 -6.99
N LEU A 37 6.23 -14.66 -5.73
CA LEU A 37 5.84 -13.60 -4.80
C LEU A 37 6.03 -12.19 -5.40
N ASP A 38 7.09 -11.97 -6.16
CA ASP A 38 7.41 -10.67 -6.75
C ASP A 38 6.34 -10.21 -7.74
N ASN A 39 5.96 -11.07 -8.68
CA ASN A 39 4.90 -10.77 -9.65
C ASN A 39 3.57 -10.52 -8.94
N LEU A 40 3.34 -11.20 -7.82
CA LEU A 40 2.12 -11.03 -7.07
C LEU A 40 2.06 -9.66 -6.37
N LEU A 41 3.12 -9.29 -5.66
CA LEU A 41 3.22 -7.98 -5.01
C LEU A 41 3.10 -6.85 -6.03
N GLN A 42 3.71 -7.01 -7.22
CA GLN A 42 3.58 -6.02 -8.28
C GLN A 42 2.14 -5.86 -8.76
N ASN A 43 1.41 -6.96 -9.00
CA ASN A 43 0.01 -6.89 -9.41
C ASN A 43 -0.89 -6.20 -8.36
N ILE A 44 -0.64 -6.45 -7.07
CA ILE A 44 -1.34 -5.75 -5.97
C ILE A 44 -1.08 -4.25 -6.04
N LEU A 45 0.19 -3.88 -6.22
CA LEU A 45 0.62 -2.48 -6.27
C LEU A 45 0.02 -1.73 -7.45
N ASP A 46 0.08 -2.30 -8.66
CA ASP A 46 -0.46 -1.69 -9.87
C ASP A 46 -1.98 -1.47 -9.73
N THR A 47 -2.67 -2.46 -9.15
CA THR A 47 -4.12 -2.36 -8.89
C THR A 47 -4.43 -1.29 -7.83
N ALA A 48 -3.63 -1.21 -6.76
CA ALA A 48 -3.80 -0.20 -5.72
C ALA A 48 -3.55 1.21 -6.26
N ALA A 49 -2.51 1.39 -7.08
CA ALA A 49 -2.18 2.65 -7.73
C ALA A 49 -3.32 3.13 -8.64
N GLU A 50 -3.88 2.23 -9.47
CA GLU A 50 -5.02 2.53 -10.34
C GLU A 50 -6.26 2.95 -9.52
N LEU A 51 -6.58 2.21 -8.45
CA LEU A 51 -7.78 2.46 -7.65
C LEU A 51 -7.72 3.72 -6.80
N LEU A 52 -6.52 4.10 -6.35
CA LEU A 52 -6.29 5.25 -5.48
C LEU A 52 -5.90 6.52 -6.25
N GLU A 53 -5.66 6.42 -7.55
CA GLU A 53 -5.18 7.51 -8.41
C GLU A 53 -3.94 8.22 -7.82
N CYS A 54 -3.03 7.44 -7.22
CA CYS A 54 -1.81 7.96 -6.60
C CYS A 54 -0.60 7.79 -7.52
N ASN A 55 0.40 8.67 -7.34
CA ASN A 55 1.62 8.64 -8.15
C ASN A 55 2.38 7.33 -7.96
N ASP A 56 2.63 6.95 -6.69
CA ASP A 56 3.48 5.81 -6.37
C ASP A 56 2.95 5.03 -5.18
N VAL A 57 3.09 3.70 -5.24
CA VAL A 57 2.79 2.79 -4.14
C VAL A 57 3.99 1.89 -3.91
N SER A 58 4.21 1.50 -2.66
CA SER A 58 5.25 0.56 -2.28
C SER A 58 4.80 -0.37 -1.16
N ILE A 59 5.40 -1.56 -1.11
CA ILE A 59 5.27 -2.51 0.00
C ILE A 59 6.63 -2.60 0.69
N LEU A 60 6.62 -2.45 2.01
CA LEU A 60 7.77 -2.64 2.86
C LEU A 60 7.54 -3.83 3.78
N LEU A 61 8.56 -4.68 3.95
CA LEU A 61 8.58 -5.79 4.88
C LEU A 61 9.64 -5.56 5.95
N TYR A 62 9.40 -6.13 7.13
CA TYR A 62 10.35 -6.12 8.23
C TYR A 62 11.43 -7.17 8.02
N ASP A 63 12.70 -6.76 8.07
CA ASP A 63 13.86 -7.66 8.09
C ASP A 63 14.30 -7.86 9.54
N GLU A 64 13.99 -9.04 10.10
CA GLU A 64 14.31 -9.39 11.49
C GLU A 64 15.81 -9.37 11.80
N ASN A 65 16.69 -9.62 10.80
CA ASN A 65 18.13 -9.66 11.03
C ASN A 65 18.73 -8.26 11.16
N ARG A 66 18.09 -7.27 10.55
CA ARG A 66 18.57 -5.88 10.47
C ARG A 66 17.75 -4.92 11.33
N GLU A 67 16.61 -5.38 11.85
CA GLU A 67 15.67 -4.60 12.66
C GLU A 67 15.16 -3.34 11.95
N GLU A 68 14.87 -3.45 10.66
CA GLU A 68 14.43 -2.33 9.81
C GLU A 68 13.42 -2.77 8.75
N LEU A 69 12.73 -1.80 8.14
CA LEU A 69 11.84 -2.02 7.01
C LEU A 69 12.60 -1.89 5.68
N ARG A 70 12.30 -2.79 4.75
CA ARG A 70 12.89 -2.85 3.41
C ARG A 70 11.80 -2.88 2.35
N PHE A 71 12.00 -2.12 1.28
CA PHE A 71 11.12 -2.16 0.11
C PHE A 71 11.21 -3.53 -0.56
N VAL A 72 10.06 -4.10 -0.94
CA VAL A 72 10.01 -5.38 -1.67
C VAL A 72 9.28 -5.28 -3.00
N ALA A 73 8.52 -4.20 -3.21
CA ALA A 73 7.86 -3.87 -4.47
C ALA A 73 7.51 -2.37 -4.51
N SER A 74 7.49 -1.76 -5.71
CA SER A 74 7.01 -0.39 -5.95
C SER A 74 6.53 -0.18 -7.39
N THR A 75 5.63 0.77 -7.63
CA THR A 75 5.20 1.18 -8.99
C THR A 75 6.09 2.27 -9.61
N GLY A 76 6.86 2.99 -8.80
CA GLY A 76 7.42 4.30 -9.16
C GLY A 76 8.92 4.39 -9.39
N SER A 77 9.68 3.46 -8.81
CA SER A 77 11.14 3.52 -8.81
C SER A 77 11.73 2.13 -9.02
N ASP A 78 13.00 2.09 -9.43
CA ASP A 78 13.70 0.81 -9.62
C ASP A 78 13.74 0.03 -8.29
N LYS A 79 13.17 -1.17 -8.30
CA LYS A 79 13.12 -2.08 -7.15
C LYS A 79 14.52 -2.31 -6.57
N GLU A 80 15.54 -2.44 -7.43
CA GLU A 80 16.91 -2.70 -6.99
C GLU A 80 17.56 -1.49 -6.29
N GLU A 81 17.10 -0.27 -6.57
CA GLU A 81 17.55 0.93 -5.86
C GLU A 81 16.81 1.07 -4.53
N LEU A 82 15.49 0.87 -4.55
CA LEU A 82 14.64 0.93 -3.36
C LEU A 82 15.02 -0.09 -2.29
N GLU A 83 15.35 -1.33 -2.67
CA GLU A 83 15.78 -2.38 -1.72
C GLU A 83 17.02 -1.96 -0.90
N LYS A 84 17.89 -1.12 -1.46
CA LYS A 84 19.11 -0.65 -0.79
C LYS A 84 18.83 0.34 0.32
N ILE A 85 17.66 0.99 0.32
CA ILE A 85 17.30 2.04 1.26
C ILE A 85 16.71 1.43 2.54
N PRO A 86 17.42 1.50 3.70
CA PRO A 86 16.85 1.07 4.96
C PRO A 86 15.83 2.10 5.46
N VAL A 87 14.65 1.64 5.88
CA VAL A 87 13.66 2.49 6.54
C VAL A 87 13.60 2.12 8.02
N PRO A 88 14.05 3.01 8.93
CA PRO A 88 14.12 2.70 10.36
C PRO A 88 12.73 2.56 10.98
N LEU A 89 12.60 1.76 12.05
CA LEU A 89 11.35 1.66 12.81
C LEU A 89 11.02 2.97 13.54
N ASP A 90 12.05 3.63 14.07
CA ASP A 90 11.94 4.93 14.71
C ASP A 90 12.09 6.06 13.67
N ASN A 91 11.42 7.18 13.93
CA ASN A 91 11.49 8.39 13.07
C ASN A 91 11.16 8.14 11.59
N SER A 92 10.29 7.16 11.31
CA SER A 92 9.72 6.95 9.99
C SER A 92 8.19 6.73 10.06
N LEU A 93 7.46 7.21 9.05
CA LEU A 93 6.02 7.00 8.93
C LEU A 93 5.69 5.51 8.75
N ALA A 94 6.48 4.79 7.95
CA ALA A 94 6.33 3.35 7.75
C ALA A 94 6.61 2.57 9.04
N GLY A 95 7.65 2.93 9.78
CA GLY A 95 7.99 2.37 11.09
C GLY A 95 6.89 2.63 12.12
N THR A 96 6.29 3.82 12.10
CA THR A 96 5.12 4.16 12.93
C THR A 96 3.92 3.27 12.60
N ILE A 97 3.59 3.11 11.31
CA ILE A 97 2.49 2.23 10.86
C ILE A 97 2.72 0.79 11.31
N PHE A 98 3.96 0.30 11.17
CA PHE A 98 4.35 -1.06 11.54
C PHE A 98 4.26 -1.28 13.05
N THR A 99 4.91 -0.42 13.84
CA THR A 99 5.03 -0.57 15.31
C THR A 99 3.71 -0.33 16.04
N GLU A 100 2.93 0.67 15.64
CA GLU A 100 1.62 0.96 16.23
C GLU A 100 0.48 0.13 15.62
N ASN A 101 0.78 -0.58 14.52
CA ASN A 101 -0.14 -1.44 13.81
C ASN A 101 -1.46 -0.74 13.43
N ARG A 102 -1.34 0.51 12.97
CA ARG A 102 -2.45 1.41 12.62
C ARG A 102 -2.19 2.08 11.28
N HIS A 103 -3.27 2.38 10.55
CA HIS A 103 -3.16 3.15 9.31
C HIS A 103 -2.88 4.62 9.60
N LEU A 104 -2.22 5.30 8.66
CA LEU A 104 -2.00 6.75 8.69
C LEU A 104 -2.46 7.36 7.37
N VAL A 105 -3.09 8.54 7.45
CA VAL A 105 -3.41 9.40 6.31
C VAL A 105 -2.80 10.77 6.58
N ILE A 106 -1.84 11.17 5.77
CA ILE A 106 -1.05 12.38 5.94
C ILE A 106 -1.18 13.21 4.66
N ASN A 107 -1.78 14.39 4.76
CA ASN A 107 -2.01 15.25 3.60
C ASN A 107 -0.78 16.09 3.22
N SER A 108 0.15 16.28 4.15
CA SER A 108 1.45 16.91 3.92
C SER A 108 2.50 16.27 4.83
N VAL A 109 3.61 15.80 4.27
CA VAL A 109 4.71 15.21 5.04
C VAL A 109 5.80 16.21 5.43
N GLU A 110 5.75 17.45 4.93
CA GLU A 110 6.82 18.46 5.07
C GLU A 110 7.18 18.75 6.53
N ASP A 111 6.18 18.81 7.41
CA ASP A 111 6.35 19.12 8.84
C ASP A 111 6.18 17.89 9.75
N ASP A 112 6.00 16.68 9.19
CA ASP A 112 5.87 15.48 10.02
C ASP A 112 7.27 15.02 10.46
N PRO A 113 7.60 15.03 11.77
CA PRO A 113 8.92 14.62 12.26
C PRO A 113 9.22 13.14 11.99
N ARG A 114 8.20 12.34 11.63
CA ARG A 114 8.34 10.95 11.24
C ARG A 114 8.55 10.81 9.73
N HIS A 115 8.58 11.90 8.95
CA HIS A 115 8.89 11.79 7.53
C HIS A 115 10.39 11.49 7.33
N TYR A 116 10.68 10.28 6.90
CA TYR A 116 12.04 9.85 6.61
C TYR A 116 12.47 10.31 5.21
N ALA A 117 12.92 11.56 5.12
CA ALA A 117 13.24 12.24 3.86
C ALA A 117 14.39 11.61 3.05
N GLN A 118 15.14 10.66 3.62
CA GLN A 118 16.25 10.00 2.92
C GLN A 118 15.76 9.23 1.68
N VAL A 119 14.56 8.63 1.75
CA VAL A 119 13.95 7.91 0.61
C VAL A 119 13.79 8.86 -0.58
N GLY A 120 13.22 10.04 -0.37
CA GLY A 120 13.04 11.02 -1.44
C GLY A 120 14.35 11.56 -2.00
N LYS A 121 15.39 11.70 -1.15
CA LYS A 121 16.71 12.17 -1.59
C LYS A 121 17.41 11.17 -2.50
N GLU A 122 17.35 9.88 -2.17
CA GLU A 122 18.02 8.82 -2.94
C GLU A 122 17.34 8.55 -4.28
N LEU A 123 16.04 8.84 -4.38
CA LEU A 123 15.23 8.61 -5.58
C LEU A 123 14.99 9.87 -6.41
N GLU A 124 15.57 11.01 -6.02
CA GLU A 124 15.27 12.34 -6.58
C GLU A 124 13.75 12.62 -6.65
N TYR A 125 13.01 12.13 -5.64
CA TYR A 125 11.56 12.11 -5.59
C TYR A 125 11.03 12.90 -4.39
N LYS A 126 9.94 13.65 -4.58
CA LYS A 126 9.29 14.39 -3.51
C LYS A 126 7.95 13.74 -3.15
N VAL A 127 7.86 13.22 -1.94
CA VAL A 127 6.58 12.78 -1.35
C VAL A 127 5.89 14.03 -0.79
N ASP A 128 4.68 14.34 -1.27
CA ASP A 128 3.87 15.43 -0.72
C ASP A 128 2.90 14.92 0.34
N SER A 129 2.16 13.84 0.05
CA SER A 129 1.17 13.21 0.93
C SER A 129 1.41 11.70 1.01
N LEU A 130 0.86 11.05 2.04
CA LEU A 130 1.06 9.62 2.28
C LEU A 130 -0.20 8.97 2.89
N LEU A 131 -0.60 7.85 2.32
CA LEU A 131 -1.54 6.89 2.91
C LEU A 131 -0.78 5.59 3.15
N GLY A 132 -0.86 5.03 4.35
CA GLY A 132 -0.20 3.76 4.66
C GLY A 132 -1.03 2.91 5.61
N VAL A 133 -0.97 1.60 5.40
CA VAL A 133 -1.71 0.59 6.18
C VAL A 133 -0.77 -0.53 6.64
N PRO A 134 -0.99 -1.12 7.83
CA PRO A 134 -0.19 -2.25 8.27
C PRO A 134 -0.58 -3.51 7.48
N MET A 135 0.42 -4.23 6.97
CA MET A 135 0.22 -5.55 6.37
C MET A 135 0.51 -6.63 7.41
N ARG A 136 -0.47 -7.48 7.68
CA ARG A 136 -0.36 -8.56 8.68
C ARG A 136 -0.41 -9.91 7.99
N VAL A 137 0.51 -10.79 8.35
CA VAL A 137 0.41 -12.21 8.00
C VAL A 137 -0.12 -12.94 9.24
N THR A 138 -1.41 -13.27 9.24
CA THR A 138 -1.95 -14.21 10.24
C THR A 138 -1.49 -15.61 9.89
N THR A 139 -0.70 -16.19 10.79
CA THR A 139 -0.39 -17.63 10.82
C THR A 139 -1.47 -18.41 11.55
#